data_AF-A0A5C7JV63-F1
#
_entry.id   AF-A0A5C7JV63-F1
#
_cell.length_a   1.000
_cell.length_b   1.000
_cell.length_c   1.000
_cell.angle_alpha   90.00
_cell.angle_beta   90.00
_cell.angle_gamma   90.00
#
_symmetry.space_group_name_H-M   'P 1'
#
loop_
_entity.id
_entity.type
_entity.pdbx_description
1 polymer ?
#
loop_
_entity_poly.entity_id
_entity_poly.type
_entity_poly.pdbx_seq_one_letter_code
_entity_poly.pdbx_strand_id
1 'polypeptide(L)'
;MELDKFKENCLKRICLRRTLINDKCKTLSKQENCHTKYMKKQESGGYMYQRPNKGIRPKLSKPLKRTPIKKKFKKDARYEDFQNAVWQREAKINMPPKGQVHNWKNYCQFWKCLNLEEQKQFIQFVQGKEWMLNTIEVAHIKGKGAFAELKYEPENAVLCNHFSHSLLDIHKNPLTGKDITDEERTSWFKRMKETKKEIEEHLLKL
;
A
#
# COMPACT_ATOMS: atom_id res chain seq x y z
N MET A 1 28.46 -2.06 18.77
CA MET A 1 29.60 -1.11 18.74
C MET A 1 29.27 0.02 19.68
N GLU A 2 30.20 0.37 20.57
CA GLU A 2 30.04 1.44 21.55
C GLU A 2 29.76 2.81 20.92
N LEU A 3 28.97 3.63 21.63
CA LEU A 3 28.53 4.95 21.17
C LEU A 3 29.71 5.89 20.91
N ASP A 4 30.73 5.86 21.76
CA ASP A 4 31.90 6.75 21.63
C ASP A 4 32.72 6.45 20.37
N LYS A 5 32.90 5.16 20.07
CA LYS A 5 33.54 4.71 18.81
C LYS A 5 32.69 5.08 17.59
N PHE A 6 31.36 5.09 17.71
CA PHE A 6 30.46 5.58 16.64
C PHE A 6 30.59 7.09 16.43
N LYS A 7 30.67 7.87 17.51
CA LYS A 7 30.87 9.33 17.48
C LYS A 7 32.22 9.69 16.85
N GLU A 8 33.28 8.97 17.18
CA GLU A 8 34.62 9.16 16.59
C GLU A 8 34.60 8.96 15.06
N ASN A 9 33.94 7.91 14.57
CA ASN A 9 33.75 7.69 13.14
C ASN A 9 32.94 8.82 12.48
N CYS A 10 31.90 9.33 13.14
CA CYS A 10 31.13 10.47 12.63
C CYS A 10 31.99 11.74 12.49
N LEU A 11 32.88 12.00 13.46
CA LEU A 11 33.80 13.15 13.42
C LEU A 11 34.83 13.02 12.29
N LYS A 12 35.32 11.81 12.05
CA LYS A 12 36.19 11.46 10.90
C LYS A 12 35.46 11.43 9.55
N ARG A 13 34.17 11.82 9.51
CA ARG A 13 33.28 11.76 8.33
C ARG A 13 33.10 10.36 7.74
N ILE A 14 33.28 9.32 8.55
CA ILE A 14 33.06 7.92 8.16
C ILE A 14 31.63 7.52 8.56
N CYS A 15 30.74 7.40 7.57
CA CYS A 15 29.34 7.05 7.82
C CYS A 15 29.10 5.53 7.83
N LEU A 16 29.05 4.93 9.02
CA LEU A 16 28.81 3.49 9.19
C LEU A 16 27.40 3.04 8.76
N ARG A 17 26.44 3.97 8.65
CA ARG A 17 25.11 3.70 8.09
C ARG A 17 25.03 3.81 6.56
N ARG A 18 26.11 4.26 5.90
CA ARG A 18 26.19 4.52 4.45
C ARG A 18 25.06 5.44 3.94
N THR A 19 24.70 6.44 4.73
CA THR A 19 23.69 7.46 4.37
C THR A 19 24.35 8.76 3.93
N LEU A 20 23.57 9.70 3.37
CA LEU A 20 24.05 11.04 3.04
C LEU A 20 24.59 11.75 4.29
N ILE A 21 25.81 12.29 4.17
CA ILE A 21 26.49 13.07 5.22
C ILE A 21 26.09 14.53 5.04
N ASN A 22 25.68 15.19 6.13
CA ASN A 22 25.36 16.61 6.16
C ASN A 22 25.91 17.25 7.45
N ASP A 23 25.84 18.58 7.54
CA ASP A 23 26.41 19.30 8.69
C ASP A 23 25.75 18.94 10.03
N LYS A 24 24.50 18.47 9.99
CA LYS A 24 23.78 18.00 11.18
C LYS A 24 24.36 16.69 11.73
N CYS A 25 25.18 15.95 10.98
CA CYS A 25 25.84 14.73 11.46
C CYS A 25 26.83 14.99 12.62
N LYS A 26 27.22 16.25 12.85
CA LYS A 26 28.12 16.63 13.95
C LYS A 26 27.40 16.85 15.29
N THR A 27 26.07 16.98 15.29
CA THR A 27 25.34 17.26 16.54
C THR A 27 25.18 15.99 17.38
N LEU A 28 25.32 16.12 18.71
CA LEU A 28 25.23 15.00 19.66
C LEU A 28 23.91 14.23 19.50
N SER A 29 22.78 14.95 19.50
CA SER A 29 21.45 14.37 19.29
C SER A 29 21.33 13.59 17.98
N LYS A 30 21.99 14.04 16.89
CA LYS A 30 21.97 13.32 15.62
C LYS A 30 22.81 12.05 15.68
N GLN A 31 23.97 12.10 16.34
CA GLN A 31 24.87 10.97 16.49
C GLN A 31 24.23 9.85 17.33
N GLU A 32 23.60 10.19 18.45
CA GLU A 32 22.87 9.25 19.32
C GLU A 32 21.71 8.59 18.59
N ASN A 33 20.85 9.38 17.95
CA ASN A 33 19.75 8.86 17.14
C ASN A 33 20.22 7.97 15.98
N CYS A 34 21.38 8.29 15.39
CA CYS A 34 21.98 7.48 14.34
C CYS A 34 22.58 6.18 14.89
N HIS A 35 23.17 6.20 16.08
CA HIS A 35 23.70 5.02 16.76
C HIS A 35 22.59 4.04 17.13
N THR A 36 21.48 4.49 17.70
CA THR A 36 20.30 3.63 17.97
C THR A 36 19.83 2.93 16.69
N LYS A 37 19.75 3.67 15.58
CA LYS A 37 19.34 3.11 14.27
C LYS A 37 20.38 2.16 13.68
N TYR A 38 21.66 2.37 13.99
CA TYR A 38 22.74 1.48 13.58
C TYR A 38 22.67 0.16 14.36
N MET A 39 22.50 0.21 15.69
CA MET A 39 22.39 -0.98 16.54
C MET A 39 21.16 -1.84 16.19
N LYS A 40 19.98 -1.22 16.05
CA LYS A 40 18.76 -1.93 15.60
C LYS A 40 18.95 -2.65 14.26
N LYS A 41 19.76 -2.09 13.36
CA LYS A 41 20.06 -2.70 12.06
C LYS A 41 21.05 -3.87 12.15
N GLN A 42 21.96 -3.84 13.12
CA GLN A 42 22.87 -4.97 13.40
C GLN A 42 22.08 -6.14 14.01
N GLU A 43 21.18 -5.86 14.94
CA GLU A 43 20.32 -6.85 15.59
C GLU A 43 19.34 -7.52 14.60
N SER A 44 18.83 -6.78 13.61
CA SER A 44 17.87 -7.29 12.64
C SER A 44 18.46 -8.12 11.49
N GLY A 45 19.71 -8.60 11.60
CA GLY A 45 20.30 -9.51 10.61
C GLY A 45 20.51 -8.94 9.20
N GLY A 46 20.49 -7.60 9.03
CA GLY A 46 20.96 -6.92 7.82
C GLY A 46 20.43 -7.42 6.47
N TYR A 47 19.13 -7.38 6.19
CA TYR A 47 18.64 -7.55 4.81
C TYR A 47 19.07 -6.35 3.93
N MET A 48 20.16 -6.51 3.19
CA MET A 48 20.53 -5.64 2.08
C MET A 48 19.61 -5.93 0.90
N TYR A 49 18.61 -5.09 0.68
CA TYR A 49 18.19 -4.82 -0.70
C TYR A 49 19.39 -4.15 -1.40
N GLN A 50 20.23 -4.94 -2.04
CA GLN A 50 21.17 -4.41 -3.04
C GLN A 50 20.33 -3.89 -4.19
N ARG A 51 20.06 -2.59 -4.22
CA ARG A 51 19.69 -1.95 -5.49
C ARG A 51 20.86 -2.20 -6.44
N PRO A 52 20.66 -2.80 -7.62
CA PRO A 52 21.72 -2.90 -8.61
C PRO A 52 22.29 -1.51 -8.85
N ASN A 53 23.62 -1.43 -8.81
CA ASN A 53 24.41 -0.22 -8.99
C ASN A 53 24.05 0.36 -10.37
N LYS A 54 23.07 1.28 -10.43
CA LYS A 54 22.91 2.11 -11.62
C LYS A 54 24.16 2.96 -11.67
N GLY A 55 25.05 2.62 -12.60
CA GLY A 55 26.36 3.24 -12.78
C GLY A 55 26.31 4.76 -12.65
N ILE A 56 27.44 5.33 -12.25
CA ILE A 56 27.66 6.76 -12.10
C ILE A 56 27.15 7.44 -13.38
N ARG A 57 25.99 8.12 -13.29
CA ARG A 57 25.54 8.95 -14.40
C ARG A 57 26.59 10.04 -14.61
N PRO A 58 27.05 10.29 -15.85
CA PRO A 58 27.96 11.39 -16.13
C PRO A 58 27.41 12.68 -15.52
N LYS A 59 28.25 13.40 -14.76
CA LYS A 59 27.89 14.72 -14.26
C LYS A 59 27.66 15.63 -15.47
N LEU A 60 26.40 15.96 -15.76
CA LEU A 60 26.07 17.03 -16.69
C LEU A 60 26.77 18.30 -16.19
N SER A 61 27.59 18.91 -17.05
CA SER A 61 28.47 20.06 -16.74
C SER A 61 27.72 21.36 -16.46
N LYS A 62 26.39 21.35 -16.46
CA LYS A 62 25.55 22.53 -16.18
C LYS A 62 24.37 22.12 -15.29
N PRO A 63 24.09 22.84 -14.18
CA PRO A 63 22.88 22.61 -13.42
C PRO A 63 21.67 22.91 -14.31
N LEU A 64 20.89 21.87 -14.63
CA LEU A 64 19.57 22.02 -15.26
C LEU A 64 18.76 22.99 -14.39
N LYS A 65 18.45 24.18 -14.92
CA LYS A 65 17.53 25.13 -14.28
C LYS A 65 16.24 24.37 -14.00
N ARG A 66 15.99 24.01 -12.74
CA ARG A 66 14.75 23.38 -12.32
C ARG A 66 13.67 24.44 -12.34
N THR A 67 13.06 24.68 -13.49
CA THR A 67 11.75 25.30 -13.53
C THR A 67 10.81 24.40 -12.72
N PRO A 68 10.10 24.94 -11.70
CA PRO A 68 9.10 24.16 -11.00
C PRO A 68 7.95 23.94 -11.97
N ILE A 69 8.02 22.87 -12.74
CA ILE A 69 6.91 22.39 -13.54
C ILE A 69 5.86 21.91 -12.53
N LYS A 70 5.00 22.82 -12.06
CA LYS A 70 3.72 22.48 -11.45
C LYS A 70 2.82 21.92 -12.56
N LYS A 71 3.20 20.77 -13.13
CA LYS A 71 2.29 19.98 -13.97
C LYS A 71 1.18 19.53 -13.04
N LYS A 72 0.08 20.28 -12.99
CA LYS A 72 -1.20 19.73 -12.56
C LYS A 72 -1.47 18.58 -13.52
N PHE A 73 -1.17 17.35 -13.10
CA PHE A 73 -1.61 16.17 -13.83
C PHE A 73 -3.14 16.26 -13.87
N LYS A 74 -3.71 16.63 -15.02
CA LYS A 74 -5.15 16.51 -15.23
C LYS A 74 -5.47 15.03 -15.06
N LYS A 75 -6.39 14.70 -14.15
CA LYS A 75 -6.91 13.33 -14.06
C LYS A 75 -7.54 12.99 -15.42
N ASP A 76 -7.24 11.80 -15.92
CA ASP A 76 -7.82 11.26 -17.16
C ASP A 76 -9.34 11.17 -16.94
N ALA A 77 -10.16 11.80 -17.81
CA ALA A 77 -11.62 11.79 -17.67
C ALA A 77 -12.15 10.35 -17.58
N ARG A 78 -11.56 9.43 -18.35
CA ARG A 78 -11.90 8.00 -18.31
C ARG A 78 -11.67 7.36 -16.95
N TYR A 79 -10.71 7.85 -16.17
CA TYR A 79 -10.47 7.35 -14.82
C TYR A 79 -11.56 7.82 -13.86
N GLU A 80 -12.03 9.06 -13.99
CA GLU A 80 -13.15 9.55 -13.18
C GLU A 80 -14.44 8.82 -13.52
N ASP A 81 -14.74 8.64 -14.81
CA ASP A 81 -15.90 7.87 -15.27
C ASP A 81 -15.86 6.43 -14.77
N PHE A 82 -14.71 5.77 -14.86
CA PHE A 82 -14.49 4.42 -14.31
C PHE A 82 -14.75 4.36 -12.80
N GLN A 83 -14.20 5.30 -12.02
CA GLN A 83 -14.42 5.35 -10.58
C GLN A 83 -15.91 5.52 -10.27
N ASN A 84 -16.58 6.47 -10.93
CA ASN A 84 -18.00 6.72 -10.73
C ASN A 84 -18.85 5.49 -11.08
N ALA A 85 -18.54 4.80 -12.18
CA ALA A 85 -19.25 3.58 -12.60
C ALA A 85 -19.17 2.46 -11.55
N VAL A 86 -17.97 2.20 -11.01
CA VAL A 86 -17.79 1.17 -9.96
C VAL A 86 -18.55 1.55 -8.70
N TRP A 87 -18.45 2.81 -8.25
CA TRP A 87 -19.18 3.30 -7.07
C TRP A 87 -20.70 3.25 -7.26
N GLN A 88 -21.20 3.58 -8.45
CA GLN A 88 -22.61 3.51 -8.77
C GLN A 88 -23.12 2.06 -8.73
N ARG A 89 -22.37 1.11 -9.32
CA ARG A 89 -22.74 -0.31 -9.30
C ARG A 89 -22.76 -0.88 -7.88
N GLU A 90 -21.69 -0.64 -7.12
CA GLU A 90 -21.42 -1.31 -5.85
C GLU A 90 -22.08 -0.65 -4.64
N ALA A 91 -22.06 0.68 -4.60
CA ALA A 91 -22.53 1.47 -3.47
C ALA A 91 -23.87 2.16 -3.75
N LYS A 92 -24.38 2.13 -4.99
CA LYS A 92 -25.55 2.90 -5.43
C LYS A 92 -25.40 4.40 -5.18
N ILE A 93 -24.16 4.90 -5.32
CA ILE A 93 -23.81 6.32 -5.16
C ILE A 93 -23.13 6.79 -6.44
N ASN A 94 -23.54 7.94 -6.95
CA ASN A 94 -23.04 8.47 -8.22
C ASN A 94 -21.62 9.05 -8.14
N MET A 95 -21.16 9.44 -6.96
CA MET A 95 -19.84 10.05 -6.77
C MET A 95 -19.08 9.44 -5.59
N PRO A 96 -17.80 9.05 -5.79
CA PRO A 96 -16.98 8.54 -4.72
C PRO A 96 -16.76 9.62 -3.63
N PRO A 97 -16.92 9.29 -2.35
CA PRO A 97 -16.55 10.19 -1.26
C PRO A 97 -15.06 10.52 -1.33
N LYS A 98 -14.72 11.80 -1.12
CA LYS A 98 -13.34 12.25 -1.08
C LYS A 98 -12.77 11.99 0.31
N GLY A 99 -11.92 10.96 0.44
CA GLY A 99 -11.18 10.67 1.66
C GLY A 99 -11.81 9.58 2.53
N GLN A 100 -11.90 9.83 3.84
CA GLN A 100 -12.39 8.84 4.80
C GLN A 100 -13.93 8.78 4.82
N VAL A 101 -14.46 7.57 4.97
CA VAL A 101 -15.87 7.21 4.98
C VAL A 101 -16.19 6.59 6.35
N HIS A 102 -17.01 7.28 7.15
CA HIS A 102 -17.32 6.84 8.52
C HIS A 102 -18.05 5.48 8.55
N ASN A 103 -18.92 5.22 7.57
CA ASN A 103 -19.67 3.96 7.44
C ASN A 103 -19.05 3.01 6.40
N TRP A 104 -17.72 2.91 6.36
CA TRP A 104 -16.98 2.13 5.36
C TRP A 104 -17.46 0.67 5.20
N LYS A 105 -17.95 0.04 6.27
CA LYS A 105 -18.52 -1.31 6.27
C LYS A 105 -19.69 -1.48 5.29
N ASN A 106 -20.47 -0.42 5.06
CA ASN A 106 -21.60 -0.44 4.12
C ASN A 106 -21.14 -0.47 2.66
N TYR A 107 -19.90 -0.10 2.39
CA TYR A 107 -19.37 0.04 1.04
C TYR A 107 -18.31 -1.02 0.72
N CYS A 108 -17.55 -1.50 1.71
CA CYS A 108 -16.47 -2.45 1.50
C CYS A 108 -16.96 -3.86 1.18
N GLN A 109 -16.74 -4.35 -0.05
CA GLN A 109 -17.10 -5.71 -0.46
C GLN A 109 -16.32 -6.76 0.32
N PHE A 110 -15.03 -6.50 0.60
CA PHE A 110 -14.24 -7.40 1.45
C PHE A 110 -14.92 -7.63 2.80
N TRP A 111 -15.37 -6.58 3.50
CA TRP A 111 -16.07 -6.75 4.78
C TRP A 111 -17.38 -7.53 4.63
N LYS A 112 -18.13 -7.28 3.56
CA LYS A 112 -19.41 -7.94 3.29
C LYS A 112 -19.26 -9.44 2.98
N CYS A 113 -18.14 -9.87 2.41
CA CYS A 113 -17.91 -11.29 2.07
C CYS A 113 -17.33 -12.11 3.22
N LEU A 114 -17.04 -11.48 4.37
CA LEU A 114 -16.58 -12.18 5.57
C LEU A 114 -17.75 -12.72 6.37
N ASN A 115 -17.62 -13.94 6.87
CA ASN A 115 -18.49 -14.47 7.92
C ASN A 115 -18.17 -13.86 9.29
N LEU A 116 -18.98 -14.14 10.31
CA LEU A 116 -18.82 -13.57 11.65
C LEU A 116 -17.45 -13.87 12.29
N GLU A 117 -16.90 -15.05 12.06
CA GLU A 117 -15.62 -15.45 12.65
C GLU A 117 -14.45 -14.78 11.93
N GLU A 118 -14.49 -14.73 10.60
CA GLU A 118 -13.52 -13.99 9.79
C GLU A 118 -13.55 -12.48 10.12
N GLN A 119 -14.73 -11.91 10.38
CA GLN A 119 -14.84 -10.51 10.81
C GLN A 119 -14.13 -10.26 12.13
N LYS A 120 -14.29 -11.13 13.13
CA LYS A 120 -13.57 -11.01 14.41
C LYS A 120 -12.06 -11.10 14.18
N GLN A 121 -11.63 -12.10 13.41
CA GLN A 121 -10.22 -12.29 13.08
C GLN A 121 -9.64 -11.04 12.38
N PHE A 122 -10.38 -10.47 11.43
CA PHE A 122 -9.98 -9.27 10.72
C PHE A 122 -9.84 -8.07 11.65
N ILE A 123 -10.80 -7.85 12.54
CA ILE A 123 -10.76 -6.73 13.51
C ILE A 123 -9.58 -6.88 14.48
N GLN A 124 -9.25 -8.10 14.89
CA GLN A 124 -8.04 -8.34 15.69
C GLN A 124 -6.77 -8.05 14.88
N PHE A 125 -6.71 -8.50 13.63
CA PHE A 125 -5.53 -8.33 12.79
C PHE A 125 -5.24 -6.87 12.41
N VAL A 126 -6.29 -6.07 12.23
CA VAL A 126 -6.16 -4.65 11.84
C VAL A 126 -5.88 -3.72 13.03
N GLN A 127 -5.86 -4.22 14.27
CA GLN A 127 -5.71 -3.40 15.45
C GLN A 127 -4.47 -2.47 15.36
N GLY A 128 -4.68 -1.17 15.60
CA GLY A 128 -3.68 -0.11 15.44
C GLY A 128 -3.52 0.44 14.01
N LYS A 129 -4.29 -0.05 13.04
CA LYS A 129 -4.32 0.40 11.63
C LYS A 129 -5.74 0.73 11.16
N GLU A 130 -6.66 0.97 12.07
CA GLU A 130 -8.09 1.18 11.82
C GLU A 130 -8.34 2.37 10.87
N TRP A 131 -7.46 3.37 10.88
CA TRP A 131 -7.52 4.52 9.99
C TRP A 131 -7.48 4.14 8.50
N MET A 132 -6.91 2.98 8.16
CA MET A 132 -6.88 2.45 6.78
C MET A 132 -8.23 1.84 6.35
N LEU A 133 -9.11 1.52 7.30
CA LEU A 133 -10.43 0.94 6.99
C LEU A 133 -11.40 1.98 6.45
N ASN A 134 -11.26 3.21 6.91
CA ASN A 134 -12.16 4.31 6.53
C ASN A 134 -11.91 4.79 5.09
N THR A 135 -10.82 4.39 4.44
CA THR A 135 -10.57 4.74 3.04
C THR A 135 -11.03 3.59 2.15
N ILE A 136 -12.09 3.85 1.39
CA ILE A 136 -12.61 2.91 0.38
C ILE A 136 -12.03 3.27 -0.98
N GLU A 137 -11.46 2.28 -1.65
CA GLU A 137 -10.80 2.41 -2.94
C GLU A 137 -11.39 1.45 -3.95
N VAL A 138 -11.25 1.78 -5.23
CA VAL A 138 -11.53 0.86 -6.33
C VAL A 138 -10.31 -0.03 -6.53
N ALA A 139 -10.45 -1.30 -6.21
CA ALA A 139 -9.43 -2.33 -6.35
C ALA A 139 -9.64 -3.12 -7.63
N HIS A 140 -8.61 -3.22 -8.47
CA HIS A 140 -8.64 -4.05 -9.68
C HIS A 140 -8.44 -5.52 -9.34
N ILE A 141 -9.29 -6.39 -9.91
CA ILE A 141 -9.17 -7.85 -9.76
C ILE A 141 -7.95 -8.33 -10.53
N LYS A 142 -7.93 -8.07 -11.85
CA LYS A 142 -6.77 -8.27 -12.72
C LYS A 142 -5.97 -6.98 -12.82
N GLY A 143 -4.68 -7.07 -12.54
CA GLY A 143 -3.79 -5.91 -12.48
C GLY A 143 -3.62 -5.20 -13.83
N LYS A 144 -3.63 -3.86 -13.79
CA LYS A 144 -3.49 -2.96 -14.96
C LYS A 144 -2.19 -3.13 -15.77
N GLY A 145 -1.18 -3.79 -15.22
CA GLY A 145 0.11 -4.00 -15.88
C GLY A 145 0.06 -5.14 -16.90
N ALA A 146 -0.51 -6.28 -16.49
CA ALA A 146 -0.65 -7.45 -17.35
C ALA A 146 -1.90 -7.37 -18.25
N PHE A 147 -2.95 -6.66 -17.81
CA PHE A 147 -4.23 -6.54 -18.51
C PHE A 147 -4.61 -5.06 -18.69
N ALA A 148 -3.91 -4.38 -19.60
CA ALA A 148 -4.08 -2.94 -19.81
C ALA A 148 -5.46 -2.59 -20.40
N GLU A 149 -6.02 -3.49 -21.19
CA GLU A 149 -7.36 -3.42 -21.78
C GLU A 149 -8.47 -3.43 -20.71
N LEU A 150 -8.24 -4.07 -19.57
CA LEU A 150 -9.19 -4.17 -18.46
C LEU A 150 -9.06 -3.02 -17.44
N LYS A 151 -8.19 -2.04 -17.70
CA LYS A 151 -7.86 -0.97 -16.75
C LYS A 151 -9.07 -0.10 -16.36
N TYR A 152 -9.96 0.17 -17.31
CA TYR A 152 -11.14 1.00 -17.11
C TYR A 152 -12.45 0.20 -17.19
N GLU A 153 -12.36 -1.13 -17.11
CA GLU A 153 -13.53 -2.00 -17.12
C GLU A 153 -14.12 -2.09 -15.71
N PRO A 154 -15.31 -1.53 -15.43
CA PRO A 154 -15.91 -1.60 -14.10
C PRO A 154 -16.06 -3.04 -13.60
N GLU A 155 -16.32 -4.00 -14.49
CA GLU A 155 -16.41 -5.42 -14.16
C GLU A 155 -15.10 -6.04 -13.68
N ASN A 156 -13.96 -5.42 -13.92
CA ASN A 156 -12.66 -5.86 -13.40
C ASN A 156 -12.31 -5.19 -12.06
N ALA A 157 -13.27 -4.60 -11.34
CA ALA A 157 -13.00 -3.91 -10.09
C ALA A 157 -14.07 -4.13 -9.02
N VAL A 158 -13.70 -3.90 -7.76
CA VAL A 158 -14.56 -3.95 -6.56
C VAL A 158 -14.22 -2.79 -5.63
N LEU A 159 -15.11 -2.42 -4.69
CA LEU A 159 -14.74 -1.50 -3.61
C LEU A 159 -14.10 -2.26 -2.44
N CYS A 160 -12.92 -1.81 -2.03
CA CYS A 160 -12.19 -2.44 -0.94
C CYS A 160 -11.65 -1.37 0.00
N ASN A 161 -11.53 -1.71 1.27
CA ASN A 161 -10.83 -0.81 2.19
C ASN A 161 -9.34 -0.83 1.87
N HIS A 162 -8.66 0.29 2.12
CA HIS A 162 -7.25 0.46 1.77
C HIS A 162 -6.34 -0.60 2.41
N PHE A 163 -6.63 -1.03 3.65
CA PHE A 163 -5.86 -2.07 4.32
C PHE A 163 -5.89 -3.40 3.56
N SER A 164 -7.08 -3.95 3.32
CA SER A 164 -7.23 -5.24 2.63
C SER A 164 -6.75 -5.17 1.18
N HIS A 165 -7.00 -4.05 0.48
CA HIS A 165 -6.48 -3.81 -0.86
C HIS A 165 -4.94 -3.86 -0.89
N SER A 166 -4.29 -3.15 0.05
CA SER A 166 -2.83 -3.10 0.11
C SER A 166 -2.18 -4.47 0.33
N LEU A 167 -2.86 -5.39 1.02
CA LEU A 167 -2.38 -6.76 1.26
C LEU A 167 -2.58 -7.65 0.03
N LEU A 168 -3.75 -7.60 -0.60
CA LEU A 168 -4.05 -8.41 -1.79
C LEU A 168 -3.20 -8.02 -2.99
N ASP A 169 -2.82 -6.75 -3.12
CA ASP A 169 -1.91 -6.28 -4.19
C ASP A 169 -0.51 -6.88 -4.09
N ILE A 170 -0.07 -7.22 -2.87
CA ILE A 170 1.23 -7.82 -2.60
C ILE A 170 1.14 -9.31 -2.27
N HIS A 171 0.03 -9.98 -2.65
CA HIS A 171 -0.19 -11.41 -2.45
C HIS A 171 -0.10 -11.84 -0.98
N LYS A 172 -0.74 -11.04 -0.10
CA LYS A 172 -0.90 -11.38 1.31
C LYS A 172 -2.37 -11.62 1.65
N ASN A 173 -2.61 -12.63 2.48
CA ASN A 173 -3.91 -12.94 3.05
C ASN A 173 -4.43 -11.73 3.87
N PRO A 174 -5.62 -11.20 3.57
CA PRO A 174 -6.13 -10.00 4.21
C PRO A 174 -6.59 -10.21 5.67
N LEU A 175 -6.70 -11.47 6.14
CA LEU A 175 -7.03 -11.82 7.54
C LEU A 175 -5.81 -12.14 8.40
N THR A 176 -4.69 -12.56 7.78
CA THR A 176 -3.52 -13.07 8.53
C THR A 176 -2.18 -12.44 8.14
N GLY A 177 -2.10 -11.76 6.99
CA GLY A 177 -0.85 -11.20 6.47
C GLY A 177 0.17 -12.23 5.96
N LYS A 178 -0.20 -13.51 5.90
CA LYS A 178 0.63 -14.58 5.31
C LYS A 178 0.64 -14.49 3.79
N ASP A 179 1.69 -15.00 3.15
CA ASP A 179 1.72 -15.12 1.69
C ASP A 179 0.59 -16.02 1.19
N ILE A 180 0.03 -15.65 0.04
CA ILE A 180 -1.01 -16.40 -0.67
C ILE A 180 -0.63 -16.53 -2.15
N THR A 181 -1.18 -17.53 -2.82
CA THR A 181 -1.01 -17.71 -4.28
C THR A 181 -1.91 -16.78 -5.08
N ASP A 182 -1.68 -16.72 -6.40
CA ASP A 182 -2.54 -15.98 -7.33
C ASP A 182 -3.97 -16.55 -7.35
N GLU A 183 -4.12 -17.87 -7.21
CA GLU A 183 -5.42 -18.54 -7.13
C GLU A 183 -6.17 -18.14 -5.86
N GLU A 184 -5.47 -18.12 -4.72
CA GLU A 184 -6.05 -17.68 -3.44
C GLU A 184 -6.42 -16.19 -3.48
N ARG A 185 -5.56 -15.34 -4.06
CA ARG A 185 -5.86 -13.92 -4.29
C ARG A 185 -7.10 -13.77 -5.18
N THR A 186 -7.20 -14.55 -6.25
CA THR A 186 -8.35 -14.55 -7.16
C THR A 186 -9.62 -15.03 -6.46
N SER A 187 -9.52 -16.04 -5.61
CA SER A 187 -10.63 -16.54 -4.78
C SER A 187 -11.18 -15.44 -3.86
N TRP A 188 -10.32 -14.62 -3.25
CA TRP A 188 -10.77 -13.45 -2.47
C TRP A 188 -11.57 -12.46 -3.30
N PHE A 189 -11.10 -12.10 -4.49
CA PHE A 189 -11.84 -11.18 -5.37
C PHE A 189 -13.16 -11.78 -5.87
N LYS A 190 -13.20 -13.09 -6.11
CA LYS A 190 -14.42 -13.82 -6.46
C LYS A 190 -15.45 -13.72 -5.32
N ARG A 191 -15.02 -14.02 -4.08
CA ARG A 191 -15.85 -13.84 -2.87
C ARG A 191 -16.37 -12.42 -2.69
N MET A 192 -15.57 -11.40 -3.04
CA MET A 192 -15.98 -9.99 -2.95
C MET A 192 -17.06 -9.62 -3.98
N LYS A 193 -17.03 -10.23 -5.17
CA LYS A 193 -18.07 -10.04 -6.19
C LYS A 193 -19.36 -10.76 -5.80
N GLU A 194 -19.25 -11.96 -5.24
CA GLU A 194 -20.38 -12.77 -4.80
C GLU A 194 -20.95 -12.22 -3.48
N THR A 195 -21.80 -11.20 -3.54
CA THR A 195 -22.52 -10.73 -2.34
C THR A 195 -23.55 -11.77 -1.86
N LYS A 196 -23.76 -11.86 -0.53
CA LYS A 196 -24.66 -12.79 0.19
C LYS A 196 -25.95 -13.23 -0.52
N LYS A 197 -26.58 -12.34 -1.29
CA LYS A 197 -27.83 -12.59 -2.02
C LYS A 197 -27.70 -13.70 -3.08
N GLU A 198 -26.54 -13.80 -3.74
CA GLU A 198 -26.27 -14.85 -4.73
C GLU A 198 -25.92 -16.20 -4.09
N ILE A 199 -25.30 -16.18 -2.90
CA ILE A 199 -25.00 -17.38 -2.12
C ILE A 199 -26.27 -17.99 -1.52
N GLU A 200 -27.18 -17.16 -1.00
CA GLU A 200 -28.49 -17.61 -0.49
C GLU A 200 -29.39 -18.13 -1.63
N GLU A 201 -29.41 -17.47 -2.79
CA GLU A 201 -30.16 -17.95 -3.97
C GLU A 201 -29.61 -19.23 -4.59
N HIS A 202 -28.30 -19.51 -4.46
CA HIS A 202 -27.71 -20.79 -4.89
C HIS A 202 -28.02 -21.94 -3.94
N LEU A 203 -28.06 -21.67 -2.62
CA LEU A 203 -28.38 -22.67 -1.60
C LEU A 203 -29.88 -22.99 -1.52
N LEU A 204 -30.76 -22.10 -1.99
CA LEU A 204 -32.21 -22.32 -2.10
C LEU A 204 -32.63 -23.04 -3.39
N LYS A 205 -31.71 -23.24 -4.35
CA LYS A 205 -31.95 -23.95 -5.62
C LYS A 205 -31.40 -25.39 -5.62
N LEU A 206 -30.90 -25.86 -4.48
CA LEU A 206 -30.53 -27.25 -4.18
C LEU A 206 -31.51 -27.82 -3.17
#